data_AF-A0A7X5QU73-F1
#
_entry.id   AF-A0A7X5QU73-F1
#
_cell.length_a   1.000
_cell.length_b   1.000
_cell.length_c   1.000
_cell.angle_alpha   90.00
_cell.angle_beta   90.00
_cell.angle_gamma   90.00
#
_symmetry.space_group_name_H-M   'P 1'
#
loop_
_entity.id
_entity.type
_entity.pdbx_description
1 polymer ?
#
loop_
_entity_poly.entity_id
_entity_poly.type
_entity_poly.pdbx_seq_one_letter_code
_entity_poly.pdbx_strand_id
1 'polypeptide(L)' 'MVDYRDVRVFVRDGRHSGTAYTVTVWASGSGRYSLEEVAVEGLPVAKIAEGARYASLDEAFDAGHARSREIIEG' A
#
# COMPACT_ATOMS: atom_id res chain seq x y z
N MET A 1 0.96 27.65 10.81
CA MET A 1 0.55 27.30 9.44
C MET A 1 1.15 25.93 9.17
N VAL A 2 0.35 24.87 9.21
CA VAL A 2 0.87 23.50 9.00
C VAL A 2 1.09 23.35 7.50
N ASP A 3 2.34 23.25 7.08
CA ASP A 3 2.70 23.01 5.68
C ASP A 3 2.17 21.62 5.29
N TYR A 4 1.13 21.56 4.47
CA TYR A 4 0.67 20.34 3.79
C TYR A 4 1.66 19.89 2.71
N ARG A 5 2.94 20.27 2.82
CA ARG A 5 3.96 20.08 1.80
C ARG A 5 4.42 18.62 1.81
N ASP A 6 4.09 17.96 0.71
CA ASP A 6 4.55 16.64 0.28
C ASP A 6 3.95 15.43 1.00
N VAL A 7 2.61 15.37 1.04
CA VAL A 7 1.92 14.09 1.11
C VAL A 7 1.58 13.63 -0.31
N ARG A 8 2.20 12.53 -0.78
CA ARG A 8 1.96 11.97 -2.12
C ARG A 8 1.38 10.58 -2.00
N VAL A 9 0.35 10.31 -2.79
CA VAL A 9 -0.26 8.99 -2.89
C VAL A 9 0.30 8.28 -4.12
N PHE A 10 0.79 7.07 -3.93
CA PHE A 10 1.26 6.17 -4.96
C PHE A 10 0.34 4.96 -4.98
N VAL A 11 -0.20 4.65 -6.15
CA VAL A 11 -1.09 3.51 -6.35
C VAL A 11 -0.45 2.59 -7.37
N ARG A 12 -0.42 1.29 -7.07
CA ARG A 12 0.09 0.26 -7.97
C ARG A 12 -0.88 -0.90 -8.06
N ASP A 13 -1.29 -1.19 -9.28
CA ASP A 13 -2.11 -2.37 -9.58
C ASP A 13 -1.21 -3.58 -9.86
N GLY A 14 -1.72 -4.76 -9.50
CA GLY A 14 -1.06 -6.03 -9.74
C GLY A 14 -2.08 -7.17 -9.88
N ARG A 15 -1.57 -8.38 -10.12
CA ARG A 15 -2.38 -9.58 -10.24
C ARG A 15 -1.65 -10.76 -9.65
N HIS A 16 -2.35 -11.60 -8.89
CA HIS A 16 -1.82 -12.84 -8.34
C HIS A 16 -2.84 -13.97 -8.53
N SER A 17 -2.40 -15.11 -9.08
CA SER A 17 -3.27 -16.25 -9.37
C SER A 17 -4.55 -15.92 -10.17
N GLY A 18 -4.48 -14.90 -11.04
CA GLY A 18 -5.62 -14.43 -11.84
C GLY A 18 -6.45 -13.32 -11.19
N THR A 19 -6.34 -13.11 -9.88
CA THR A 19 -7.07 -12.09 -9.12
C THR A 19 -6.33 -10.76 -9.13
N ALA A 20 -6.98 -9.67 -9.54
CA ALA A 20 -6.37 -8.33 -9.49
C ALA A 20 -6.34 -7.78 -8.07
N TYR A 21 -5.37 -6.91 -7.79
CA TYR A 21 -5.29 -6.17 -6.54
C TYR A 21 -4.65 -4.80 -6.77
N THR A 22 -4.90 -3.88 -5.85
CA THR A 22 -4.37 -2.52 -5.82
C THR A 22 -3.70 -2.26 -4.48
N VAL A 23 -2.50 -1.67 -4.52
CA VAL A 23 -1.72 -1.28 -3.35
C VAL A 23 -1.61 0.24 -3.31
N THR A 24 -1.98 0.83 -2.18
CA THR A 24 -1.91 2.29 -1.95
C THR A 24 -0.85 2.62 -0.90
N VAL A 25 0.15 3.39 -1.31
CA VAL A 25 1.26 3.84 -0.47
C VAL A 25 1.25 5.36 -0.36
N TRP A 26 1.50 5.88 0.83
CA TRP A 26 1.59 7.31 1.12
C TRP A 26 3.03 7.69 1.42
N ALA A 27 3.57 8.68 0.72
CA ALA A 27 4.81 9.32 1.14
C ALA A 27 4.49 10.50 2.05
N SER A 28 5.20 10.58 3.16
CA SER A 28 5.17 11.72 4.07
C SER A 28 6.31 12.69 3.75
N GLY A 29 6.14 13.97 4.13
CA GLY A 29 7.20 14.98 4.01
C GLY A 29 8.48 14.68 4.79
N SER A 30 8.50 13.63 5.62
CA SER A 30 9.69 13.12 6.32
C SER A 30 10.59 12.22 5.46
N GLY A 31 10.21 11.94 4.21
CA GLY A 31 10.91 11.01 3.32
C GLY A 31 10.63 9.54 3.63
N ARG A 32 9.55 9.26 4.38
CA ARG A 32 9.09 7.90 4.70
C ARG A 32 7.84 7.55 3.92
N TYR A 33 7.70 6.27 3.59
CA TYR A 33 6.55 5.70 2.90
C TYR A 33 5.72 4.86 3.87
N SER A 34 4.40 4.91 3.76
CA SER A 34 3.47 4.12 4.57
C SER A 34 2.55 3.34 3.64
N LEU A 35 2.42 2.04 3.88
CA LEU A 35 1.41 1.22 3.21
C LEU A 35 0.08 1.42 3.93
N GLU A 36 -0.92 1.99 3.26
CA GLU A 36 -2.21 2.33 3.89
C GLU A 36 -3.29 1.32 3.56
N GLU A 37 -3.28 0.80 2.33
CA GLU A 37 -4.40 0.01 1.84
C GLU A 37 -3.95 -1.03 0.83
N VAL A 38 -4.58 -2.20 0.96
CA VAL A 38 -4.59 -3.25 -0.07
C VAL A 38 -6.04 -3.55 -0.40
N ALA A 39 -6.40 -3.38 -1.66
CA ALA A 39 -7.71 -3.74 -2.19
C ALA A 39 -7.55 -4.92 -3.14
N VAL A 40 -8.19 -6.06 -2.86
CA VAL A 40 -8.21 -7.23 -3.73
C VAL A 40 -9.56 -7.28 -4.45
N GLU A 41 -9.55 -7.53 -5.76
CA GLU A 41 -10.76 -7.62 -6.58
C GLU A 41 -11.74 -8.65 -6.00
N GLY A 42 -12.99 -8.23 -5.79
CA GLY A 42 -14.05 -9.09 -5.25
C GLY A 42 -14.04 -9.24 -3.72
N LEU A 43 -13.11 -8.60 -3.01
CA LEU A 43 -13.04 -8.62 -1.54
C LEU A 43 -13.21 -7.21 -0.94
N PRO A 44 -13.67 -7.11 0.33
CA PRO A 44 -13.64 -5.85 1.06
C PRO A 44 -12.22 -5.30 1.16
N VAL A 45 -12.08 -3.99 1.04
CA VAL A 45 -10.80 -3.29 1.14
C VAL A 45 -10.17 -3.51 2.51
N ALA A 46 -8.91 -3.97 2.52
CA ALA A 46 -8.15 -4.17 3.74
C ALA A 46 -7.29 -2.93 4.02
N LYS A 47 -7.75 -2.11 4.98
CA LYS A 47 -6.91 -1.04 5.53
C LYS A 47 -5.82 -1.64 6.38
N ILE A 48 -4.58 -1.24 6.10
CA ILE A 48 -3.42 -1.62 6.89
C ILE A 48 -3.42 -0.67 8.10
N ALA A 49 -3.28 -1.21 9.31
CA ALA A 49 -3.22 -0.37 10.50
C ALA A 49 -2.04 0.61 10.34
N GLU A 50 -2.33 1.90 10.56
CA GLU A 50 -1.40 3.02 10.43
C GLU A 50 -0.15 2.75 11.31
N GLY A 51 0.97 2.39 10.70
CA GLY A 51 2.17 2.04 11.47
C GLY A 51 3.32 1.44 10.69
N ALA A 52 3.05 0.70 9.60
CA ALA A 52 4.11 0.14 8.78
C ALA A 52 4.76 1.24 7.93
N ARG A 53 5.95 1.67 8.34
CA ARG A 53 6.76 2.69 7.66
C ARG A 53 7.96 2.04 6.98
N TYR A 54 8.16 2.38 5.73
CA TYR A 54 9.19 1.84 4.85
C TYR A 54 10.20 2.92 4.50
N ALA A 55 11.42 2.48 4.16
CA ALA A 55 12.50 3.37 3.76
C ALA A 55 12.38 3.80 2.29
N SER A 56 11.70 3.01 1.46
CA SER A 56 11.47 3.29 0.04
C SER A 56 10.05 2.94 -0.41
N LEU A 57 9.69 3.47 -1.59
CA LEU A 57 8.43 3.15 -2.27
C LEU A 57 8.37 1.67 -2.67
N ASP A 58 9.49 1.13 -3.16
CA ASP A 58 9.57 -0.28 -3.60
C ASP A 58 9.33 -1.23 -2.43
N GLU A 59 9.94 -0.96 -1.27
CA GLU A 59 9.77 -1.77 -0.07
C GLU A 59 8.30 -1.75 0.42
N ALA A 60 7.65 -0.58 0.36
CA ALA A 60 6.23 -0.45 0.70
C ALA A 60 5.33 -1.23 -0.27
N PHE A 61 5.63 -1.20 -1.56
CA PHE A 61 4.89 -1.96 -2.57
C PHE A 61 5.12 -3.46 -2.46
N ASP A 62 6.34 -3.91 -2.20
CA ASP A 62 6.65 -5.32 -1.99
C ASP A 62 5.91 -5.88 -0.77
N ALA A 63 5.83 -5.10 0.31
CA ALA A 63 5.01 -5.45 1.46
C ALA A 63 3.52 -5.50 1.14
N GLY A 64 3.00 -4.53 0.37
CA GLY A 64 1.61 -4.55 -0.09
C GLY A 64 1.30 -5.73 -1.00
N HIS A 65 2.25 -6.11 -1.86
CA HIS A 65 2.15 -7.30 -2.69
C HIS A 65 2.11 -8.58 -1.83
N ALA A 66 3.04 -8.73 -0.88
CA ALA A 66 3.04 -9.86 0.04
C ALA A 66 1.71 -9.98 0.79
N ARG A 67 1.18 -8.85 1.28
CA ARG A 67 -0.13 -8.83 1.97
C ARG A 67 -1.29 -9.19 1.04
N SER A 68 -1.27 -8.72 -0.20
CA SER A 68 -2.28 -9.08 -1.21
C SER A 68 -2.28 -10.58 -1.47
N ARG A 69 -1.10 -11.20 -1.52
CA ARG A 69 -0.96 -12.65 -1.69
C ARG A 69 -1.54 -13.41 -0.50
N GLU A 70 -1.23 -12.99 0.72
CA GLU A 70 -1.82 -13.61 1.93
C GLU A 70 -3.35 -13.55 1.94
N ILE A 71 -3.94 -12.45 1.44
CA ILE A 71 -5.41 -12.31 1.33
C ILE A 71 -6.00 -13.21 0.24
N ILE A 72 -5.29 -13.40 -0.88
CA ILE A 72 -5.73 -14.23 -2.00
C ILE A 72 -5.56 -15.73 -1.69
N GLU A 73 -4.52 -16.08 -0.94
CA GLU A 73 -4.15 -17.48 -0.60
C GLU A 73 -4.80 -17.98 0.71
N GLY A 74 -5.26 -17.07 1.58
CA GLY A 74 -5.90 -17.37 2.86
C GLY A 74 -7.39 -17.68 2.75
#